data_AF-A0AA43ZIP3-F1
#
_entry.id   AF-A0AA43ZIP3-F1
#
_cell.length_a   1.000
_cell.length_b   1.000
_cell.length_c   1.000
_cell.angle_alpha   90.00
_cell.angle_beta   90.00
_cell.angle_gamma   90.00
#
_symmetry.space_group_name_H-M   'P 1'
#
loop_
_entity.id
_entity.type
_entity.pdbx_description
1 polymer ?
#
loop_
_entity_poly.entity_id
_entity_poly.type
_entity_poly.pdbx_seq_one_letter_code
_entity_poly.pdbx_strand_id
1 'polypeptide(L)'
;MPKKKSKQKWSQDVTDNSDAMDLKGGVFKQRSAKKIADSLKASAEHSERRKASPLQSAMSMLTFYINRAGKQLSKSRLSKLYRAKDELRKDFGKEPKR
;
A
#
# COMPACT_ATOMS: atom_id res chain seq x y z
N MET A 1 23.22 -20.97 16.79
CA MET A 1 22.60 -20.50 15.52
C MET A 1 22.07 -19.08 15.71
N PRO A 2 22.58 -18.05 15.04
CA PRO A 2 22.05 -16.70 15.25
C PRO A 2 20.67 -16.60 14.56
N LYS A 3 19.60 -16.51 15.36
CA LYS A 3 18.25 -16.21 14.87
C LYS A 3 18.32 -14.85 14.17
N LYS A 4 18.20 -14.84 12.83
CA LYS A 4 18.00 -13.61 12.04
C LYS A 4 16.86 -12.84 12.70
N LYS A 5 17.17 -11.69 13.31
CA LYS A 5 16.15 -10.73 13.76
C LYS A 5 15.36 -10.32 12.53
N SER A 6 14.26 -11.01 12.24
CA SER A 6 13.32 -10.57 11.22
C SER A 6 12.89 -9.17 11.66
N LYS A 7 13.20 -8.15 10.85
CA LYS A 7 12.74 -6.76 11.03
C LYS A 7 11.21 -6.78 11.09
N GLN A 8 10.67 -7.10 12.26
CA GLN A 8 9.25 -7.18 12.47
C GLN A 8 8.74 -5.75 12.63
N LYS A 9 7.81 -5.43 11.72
CA LYS A 9 6.50 -4.92 12.07
C LYS A 9 6.29 -3.42 12.27
N TRP A 10 7.18 -2.54 11.83
CA TRP A 10 6.76 -1.13 11.73
C TRP A 10 5.59 -0.92 10.74
N SER A 11 5.55 -1.68 9.64
CA SER A 11 4.38 -1.68 8.76
C SER A 11 3.14 -2.27 9.44
N GLN A 12 3.31 -3.16 10.42
CA GLN A 12 2.22 -3.84 11.09
C GLN A 12 1.66 -3.00 12.24
N ASP A 13 2.51 -2.35 13.05
CA ASP A 13 2.07 -1.39 14.08
C ASP A 13 1.23 -0.25 13.50
N VAL A 14 1.59 0.27 12.32
CA VAL A 14 0.78 1.30 11.66
C VAL A 14 -0.39 0.69 10.89
N THR A 15 -0.33 -0.61 10.58
CA THR A 15 -1.53 -1.34 10.16
C THR A 15 -2.53 -1.45 11.31
N ASP A 16 -2.03 -1.66 12.53
CA ASP A 16 -2.83 -1.87 13.73
C ASP A 16 -3.34 -0.54 14.33
N ASN A 17 -2.64 0.58 14.12
CA ASN A 17 -2.95 1.89 14.72
C ASN A 17 -3.48 2.98 13.75
N SER A 18 -3.49 2.75 12.44
CA SER A 18 -4.04 3.71 11.46
C SER A 18 -5.16 3.08 10.64
N ASP A 19 -5.87 3.83 9.79
CA ASP A 19 -6.96 3.36 8.87
C ASP A 19 -6.51 2.30 7.83
N ALA A 20 -5.38 1.68 8.09
CA ALA A 20 -4.74 0.62 7.39
C ALA A 20 -5.55 -0.67 7.57
N MET A 21 -6.23 -1.07 6.51
CA MET A 21 -6.90 -2.36 6.43
C MET A 21 -5.93 -3.51 6.74
N ASP A 22 -6.47 -4.69 7.05
CA ASP A 22 -5.70 -5.92 7.09
C ASP A 22 -5.03 -6.17 5.72
N LEU A 23 -3.78 -5.71 5.60
CA LEU A 23 -2.99 -5.87 4.40
C LEU A 23 -2.42 -7.27 4.38
N LYS A 24 -2.76 -8.04 3.35
CA LYS A 24 -2.13 -9.33 3.11
C LYS A 24 -0.61 -9.13 3.04
N GLY A 25 0.13 -9.81 3.92
CA GLY A 25 1.57 -9.60 4.04
C GLY A 25 2.29 -9.64 2.69
N GLY A 26 2.93 -8.54 2.30
CA GLY A 26 3.70 -8.47 1.05
C GLY A 26 3.02 -7.83 -0.16
N VAL A 27 1.88 -7.14 -0.02
CA VAL A 27 1.27 -6.34 -1.13
C VAL A 27 2.33 -5.46 -1.82
N PHE A 28 3.04 -4.64 -1.05
CA PHE A 28 4.06 -3.74 -1.59
C PHE A 28 5.33 -4.43 -2.09
N LYS A 29 5.50 -5.74 -1.84
CA LYS A 29 6.62 -6.54 -2.34
C LYS A 29 6.42 -6.99 -3.78
N GLN A 30 5.20 -6.91 -4.31
CA GLN A 30 4.88 -7.31 -5.68
C GLN A 30 5.64 -6.50 -6.73
N ARG A 31 5.87 -7.12 -7.90
CA ARG A 31 6.66 -6.53 -9.00
C ARG A 31 5.83 -5.73 -10.00
N SER A 32 4.49 -5.77 -9.95
CA SER A 32 3.58 -5.07 -10.86
C SER A 32 2.80 -3.98 -10.13
N ALA A 33 2.67 -2.80 -10.74
CA ALA A 33 1.88 -1.70 -10.20
C ALA A 33 0.39 -2.05 -10.11
N LYS A 34 -0.16 -2.73 -11.13
CA LYS A 34 -1.55 -3.17 -11.15
C LYS A 34 -1.87 -4.15 -10.03
N LYS A 35 -1.01 -5.16 -9.81
CA LYS A 35 -1.23 -6.12 -8.71
C LYS A 35 -1.24 -5.44 -7.33
N ILE A 36 -0.40 -4.42 -7.14
CA ILE A 36 -0.38 -3.62 -5.91
C ILE A 36 -1.71 -2.88 -5.76
N ALA A 37 -2.19 -2.25 -6.84
CA ALA A 37 -3.48 -1.56 -6.86
C ALA A 37 -4.66 -2.50 -6.58
N ASP A 38 -4.76 -3.62 -7.29
CA ASP A 38 -5.82 -4.62 -7.11
C ASP A 38 -5.85 -5.16 -5.67
N SER A 39 -4.66 -5.45 -5.10
CA SER A 39 -4.54 -5.95 -3.73
C SER A 39 -4.95 -4.90 -2.70
N LEU A 40 -4.56 -3.64 -2.91
CA LEU A 40 -4.96 -2.53 -2.03
C LEU A 40 -6.45 -2.25 -2.14
N LYS A 41 -7.03 -2.33 -3.34
CA LYS A 41 -8.47 -2.22 -3.56
C LYS A 41 -9.22 -3.31 -2.80
N ALA A 42 -8.83 -4.58 -2.96
CA ALA A 42 -9.47 -5.69 -2.26
C ALA A 42 -9.37 -5.51 -0.73
N SER A 43 -8.19 -5.25 -0.18
CA SER A 43 -8.04 -4.95 1.25
C SER A 43 -8.90 -3.77 1.69
N ALA A 44 -9.01 -2.75 0.82
CA ALA A 44 -9.82 -1.58 1.07
C ALA A 44 -11.32 -1.81 0.96
N GLU A 45 -11.78 -2.77 0.20
CA GLU A 45 -13.21 -3.10 0.13
C GLU A 45 -13.60 -3.97 1.34
N HIS A 46 -12.75 -4.94 1.70
CA HIS A 46 -13.02 -5.91 2.75
C HIS A 46 -12.85 -5.38 4.18
N SER A 47 -12.14 -4.27 4.40
CA SER A 47 -11.96 -3.76 5.77
C SER A 47 -13.21 -3.07 6.30
N GLU A 48 -13.65 -3.45 7.48
CA GLU A 48 -14.75 -2.78 8.19
C GLU A 48 -14.26 -1.63 9.07
N ARG A 49 -12.94 -1.55 9.34
CA ARG A 49 -12.31 -0.55 10.24
C ARG A 49 -12.01 0.80 9.57
N ARG A 50 -12.51 1.04 8.36
CA ARG A 50 -12.17 2.22 7.56
C ARG A 50 -12.98 3.44 7.98
N LYS A 51 -12.30 4.56 8.22
CA LYS A 51 -12.96 5.86 8.47
C LYS A 51 -13.28 6.66 7.19
N ALA A 52 -12.85 6.17 6.03
CA ALA A 52 -12.99 6.87 4.75
C ALA A 52 -13.38 5.91 3.61
N SER A 53 -13.62 6.47 2.42
CA SER A 53 -13.94 5.69 1.22
C SER A 53 -12.81 4.70 0.88
N PRO A 54 -13.12 3.53 0.26
CA PRO A 54 -12.11 2.52 -0.03
C PRO A 54 -10.92 3.08 -0.82
N LEU A 55 -11.18 3.92 -1.83
CA LEU A 55 -10.15 4.60 -2.61
C LEU A 55 -9.25 5.51 -1.76
N GLN A 56 -9.84 6.35 -0.91
CA GLN A 56 -9.06 7.26 -0.05
C GLN A 56 -8.16 6.47 0.89
N SER A 57 -8.70 5.43 1.51
CA SER A 57 -7.92 4.62 2.44
C SER A 57 -6.82 3.83 1.72
N ALA A 58 -7.08 3.27 0.52
CA ALA A 58 -6.05 2.64 -0.31
C ALA A 58 -4.94 3.62 -0.74
N MET A 59 -5.32 4.84 -1.12
CA MET A 59 -4.39 5.92 -1.51
C MET A 59 -3.53 6.41 -0.36
N SER A 60 -4.14 6.63 0.80
CA SER A 60 -3.45 7.03 2.03
C SER A 60 -2.44 5.96 2.43
N MET A 61 -2.83 4.69 2.36
CA MET A 61 -1.95 3.56 2.65
C MET A 61 -0.75 3.49 1.69
N LEU A 62 -0.99 3.62 0.38
CA LEU A 62 0.10 3.63 -0.60
C LEU A 62 1.04 4.83 -0.43
N THR A 63 0.49 6.00 -0.16
CA THR A 63 1.27 7.23 0.09
C THR A 63 2.08 7.13 1.38
N PHE A 64 1.49 6.58 2.44
CA PHE A 64 2.18 6.30 3.69
C PHE A 64 3.37 5.34 3.48
N TYR A 65 3.16 4.25 2.74
CA TYR A 65 4.23 3.31 2.42
C TYR A 65 5.35 3.99 1.63
N ILE A 66 5.03 4.80 0.61
CA ILE A 66 6.01 5.57 -0.17
C ILE A 66 6.79 6.51 0.74
N ASN A 67 6.11 7.30 1.57
CA ASN A 67 6.72 8.32 2.41
C ASN A 67 7.73 7.72 3.38
N ARG A 68 7.44 6.53 3.93
CA ARG A 68 8.39 5.90 4.83
C ARG A 68 9.42 5.00 4.18
N ALA A 69 9.01 4.17 3.24
CA ALA A 69 9.97 3.32 2.54
C ALA A 69 10.94 4.20 1.72
N GLY A 70 10.53 5.42 1.34
CA GLY A 70 11.28 6.49 0.67
C GLY A 70 12.77 6.23 0.45
N LYS A 71 13.59 6.44 1.49
CA LYS A 71 15.06 6.33 1.41
C LYS A 71 15.59 4.89 1.19
N GLN A 72 14.78 3.87 1.46
CA GLN A 72 15.12 2.45 1.26
C GLN A 72 14.68 1.91 -0.10
N LEU A 73 13.91 2.69 -0.87
CA LEU A 73 13.42 2.28 -2.19
C LEU A 73 14.35 2.79 -3.29
N SER A 74 14.64 1.93 -4.27
CA SER A 74 15.27 2.37 -5.52
C SER A 74 14.31 3.26 -6.31
N LYS A 75 14.85 4.17 -7.15
CA LYS A 75 14.06 5.05 -8.02
C LYS A 75 13.04 4.26 -8.88
N SER A 76 13.45 3.10 -9.39
CA SER A 76 12.57 2.20 -10.15
C SER A 76 11.37 1.71 -9.32
N ARG A 77 11.60 1.35 -8.05
CA ARG A 77 10.54 0.90 -7.16
C ARG A 77 9.61 2.05 -6.74
N LEU A 78 10.18 3.22 -6.51
CA LEU A 78 9.41 4.42 -6.22
C LEU A 78 8.49 4.78 -7.40
N SER A 79 9.01 4.82 -8.63
CA SER A 79 8.21 5.07 -9.85
C SER A 79 7.06 4.06 -9.99
N LYS A 80 7.32 2.79 -9.68
CA LYS A 80 6.29 1.74 -9.71
C LYS A 80 5.17 1.96 -8.68
N LEU A 81 5.50 2.40 -7.47
CA LEU A 81 4.51 2.72 -6.46
C LEU A 81 3.70 3.97 -6.85
N TYR A 82 4.32 4.95 -7.49
CA TYR A 82 3.59 6.08 -8.07
C TYR A 82 2.63 5.63 -9.17
N ARG A 83 3.06 4.78 -10.11
CA ARG A 83 2.15 4.18 -11.13
C ARG A 83 1.01 3.39 -10.48
N ALA A 84 1.24 2.72 -9.36
CA ALA A 84 0.18 2.03 -8.63
C ALA A 84 -0.89 2.99 -8.09
N LYS A 85 -0.56 4.27 -7.81
CA LYS A 85 -1.56 5.29 -7.47
C LYS A 85 -2.49 5.52 -8.65
N ASP A 86 -1.96 5.61 -9.86
CA ASP A 86 -2.77 5.86 -11.05
C ASP A 86 -3.64 4.65 -11.40
N GLU A 87 -3.08 3.44 -11.29
CA GLU A 87 -3.86 2.20 -11.44
C GLU A 87 -4.99 2.11 -10.39
N LEU A 88 -4.73 2.47 -9.12
CA LEU A 88 -5.79 2.56 -8.11
C LEU A 88 -6.91 3.51 -8.52
N ARG A 89 -6.60 4.69 -9.07
CA ARG A 89 -7.67 5.61 -9.53
C ARG A 89 -8.51 4.99 -10.63
N LYS A 90 -7.86 4.36 -11.62
CA LYS A 90 -8.53 3.65 -12.71
C LYS A 90 -9.42 2.52 -12.20
N ASP A 91 -8.91 1.69 -11.28
CA ASP A 91 -9.65 0.54 -10.73
C ASP A 91 -10.89 0.98 -9.91
N PHE A 92 -10.91 2.22 -9.42
CA PHE A 92 -12.05 2.85 -8.74
C PHE A 92 -12.87 3.78 -9.66
N GLY A 93 -12.62 3.76 -10.97
CA GLY A 93 -13.36 4.56 -11.96
C GLY A 93 -13.12 6.07 -11.86
N LYS A 94 -12.04 6.51 -11.19
CA LYS A 94 -11.64 7.92 -11.12
C LYS A 94 -10.57 8.24 -12.15
N GLU A 95 -10.60 9.45 -12.69
CA GLU A 95 -9.55 9.91 -13.60
C GLU A 95 -8.18 9.92 -12.89
N PRO A 96 -7.11 9.46 -13.56
CA PRO A 96 -5.76 9.61 -13.03
C PRO A 96 -5.44 11.10 -12.88
N LYS A 97 -4.93 11.51 -11.71
CA LYS A 97 -4.45 12.89 -11.52
C LYS A 97 -3.21 13.05 -12.41
N ARG A 98 -3.37 13.80 -13.51
CA ARG A 98 -2.25 14.30 -14.32
C ARG A 98 -1.32 15.18 -13.48
#